data_AF-A0A7C9W0V8-F1
#
_entry.id   AF-A0A7C9W0V8-F1
#
_cell.length_a   1.000
_cell.length_b   1.000
_cell.length_c   1.000
_cell.angle_alpha   90.00
_cell.angle_beta   90.00
_cell.angle_gamma   90.00
#
_symmetry.space_group_name_H-M   'P 1'
#
loop_
_entity.id
_entity.type
_entity.pdbx_description
1 polymer ?
#
loop_
_entity_poly.entity_id
_entity_poly.type
_entity_poly.pdbx_seq_one_letter_code
_entity_poly.pdbx_strand_id
1 'polypeptide(L)'
;MTTLGERFAKALAAKDEAGVRAVTTPDLDFRAMTPHRFWEAHSHDDLLEVLFANWLEPSDEVVALVSTSTGEVSARQHVAYRLHLRNADGDSLMEQQMYYDVAGGRISWARVMCSGFVRV
;
A
#
# COMPACT_ATOMS: atom_id res chain seq x y z
N MET A 1 15.56 4.65 -11.58
CA MET A 1 15.25 5.35 -10.30
C MET A 1 14.00 4.71 -9.71
N THR A 2 13.93 4.51 -8.39
CA THR A 2 12.74 3.95 -7.74
C THR A 2 11.64 5.00 -7.66
N THR A 3 10.42 4.68 -8.08
CA THR A 3 9.26 5.59 -8.03
C THR A 3 8.73 5.79 -6.60
N LEU A 4 7.86 6.79 -6.39
CA LEU A 4 7.16 6.96 -5.11
C LEU A 4 6.30 5.74 -4.76
N GLY A 5 5.60 5.18 -5.75
CA GLY A 5 4.77 3.99 -5.56
C GLY A 5 5.59 2.77 -5.13
N GLU A 6 6.77 2.56 -5.72
CA GLU A 6 7.67 1.48 -5.30
C GLU A 6 8.22 1.71 -3.89
N ARG A 7 8.55 2.96 -3.52
CA ARG A 7 8.96 3.27 -2.15
C ARG A 7 7.83 3.04 -1.14
N PHE A 8 6.59 3.39 -1.50
CA PHE A 8 5.41 3.08 -0.69
C PHE A 8 5.25 1.56 -0.49
N ALA A 9 5.33 0.77 -1.58
CA ALA A 9 5.24 -0.69 -1.49
C ALA A 9 6.32 -1.30 -0.59
N LYS A 10 7.55 -0.78 -0.66
CA LYS A 10 8.65 -1.18 0.23
C LYS A 10 8.40 -0.82 1.68
N ALA A 11 7.92 0.40 1.95
CA ALA A 11 7.60 0.85 3.30
C ALA A 11 6.45 0.03 3.91
N LEU A 12 5.39 -0.23 3.13
CA LEU A 12 4.29 -1.09 3.53
C LEU A 12 4.78 -2.51 3.85
N ALA A 13 5.60 -3.09 2.96
CA ALA A 13 6.14 -4.44 3.16
C ALA A 13 7.02 -4.55 4.41
N ALA A 14 7.74 -3.49 4.76
CA ALA A 14 8.57 -3.42 5.96
C ALA A 14 7.81 -3.02 7.23
N LYS A 15 6.49 -2.75 7.13
CA LYS A 15 5.70 -2.08 8.17
C LYS A 15 6.38 -0.79 8.72
N ASP A 16 7.02 -0.05 7.82
CA ASP A 16 7.79 1.16 8.13
C ASP A 16 6.91 2.41 8.09
N GLU A 17 6.39 2.80 9.24
CA GLU A 17 5.57 4.01 9.41
C GLU A 17 6.30 5.28 8.94
N ALA A 18 7.59 5.40 9.27
CA ALA A 18 8.38 6.58 8.90
C ALA A 18 8.58 6.64 7.37
N GLY A 19 8.81 5.49 6.74
CA GLY A 19 8.88 5.33 5.30
C GLY A 19 7.58 5.71 4.60
N VAL A 20 6.42 5.29 5.13
CA VAL A 20 5.10 5.68 4.60
C VAL A 20 4.93 7.20 4.71
N ARG A 21 5.17 7.79 5.89
CA ARG A 21 5.08 9.24 6.09
C ARG A 21 6.04 10.03 5.20
N ALA A 22 7.21 9.47 4.88
CA ALA A 22 8.20 10.12 4.03
C ALA A 22 7.74 10.22 2.56
N VAL A 23 6.89 9.30 2.09
CA VAL A 23 6.45 9.25 0.70
C VAL A 23 5.06 9.82 0.47
N THR A 24 4.25 10.06 1.51
CA THR A 24 2.92 10.66 1.40
C THR A 24 2.89 12.08 1.96
N THR A 25 1.94 12.90 1.49
CA THR A 25 1.66 14.19 2.12
C THR A 25 0.87 14.00 3.42
N PRO A 26 0.98 14.91 4.40
CA PRO A 26 0.21 14.81 5.66
C PRO A 26 -1.31 14.82 5.46
N ASP A 27 -1.76 15.43 4.35
CA ASP A 27 -3.15 15.63 3.93
C ASP A 27 -3.55 14.71 2.76
N LEU A 28 -2.91 13.54 2.64
CA LEU A 28 -3.19 12.56 1.59
C LEU A 28 -4.68 12.26 1.48
N ASP A 29 -5.25 12.40 0.27
CA ASP A 29 -6.58 11.85 -0.06
C ASP A 29 -6.42 10.37 -0.41
N PHE A 30 -6.59 9.50 0.58
CA PHE A 30 -6.45 8.05 0.42
C PHE A 30 -7.81 7.36 0.40
N ARG A 31 -8.01 6.48 -0.59
CA ARG A 31 -9.08 5.48 -0.52
C ARG A 31 -8.59 4.12 -1.01
N ALA A 32 -9.11 3.08 -0.42
CA ALA A 32 -8.81 1.72 -0.84
C ALA A 32 -10.00 0.78 -0.72
N MET A 33 -9.93 -0.33 -1.43
CA MET A 33 -10.87 -1.44 -1.28
C MET A 33 -10.11 -2.76 -1.09
N THR A 34 -10.36 -3.42 0.04
CA THR A 34 -10.13 -4.86 0.22
C THR A 34 -11.42 -5.62 -0.11
N PRO A 35 -11.40 -6.94 -0.36
CA PRO A 35 -12.55 -7.66 -0.92
C PRO A 35 -13.91 -7.41 -0.23
N HIS A 36 -13.90 -7.05 1.05
CA HIS A 36 -15.11 -6.85 1.85
C HIS A 36 -15.18 -5.50 2.57
N ARG A 37 -14.22 -4.59 2.35
CA ARG A 37 -14.14 -3.32 3.10
C ARG A 37 -13.64 -2.18 2.23
N PHE A 38 -14.19 -1.01 2.48
CA PHE A 38 -13.69 0.27 1.99
C PHE A 38 -12.88 0.94 3.10
N TRP A 39 -11.78 1.58 2.70
CA TRP A 39 -10.91 2.33 3.59
C TRP A 39 -10.79 3.75 3.08
N GLU A 40 -10.78 4.70 4.01
CA GLU A 40 -10.47 6.10 3.74
C GLU A 40 -9.50 6.56 4.82
N ALA A 41 -8.56 7.44 4.45
CA ALA A 41 -7.68 8.11 5.39
C ALA A 41 -7.48 9.55 4.94
N HIS A 42 -7.50 10.47 5.90
CA HIS A 42 -7.37 11.92 5.67
C HIS A 42 -6.21 12.53 6.45
N SER A 43 -5.48 11.72 7.20
CA SER A 43 -4.26 12.09 7.89
C SER A 43 -3.24 10.95 7.81
N HIS A 44 -1.98 11.22 8.16
CA HIS A 44 -0.98 10.16 8.30
C HIS A 44 -1.35 9.16 9.39
N ASP A 45 -1.95 9.60 10.49
CA ASP A 45 -2.27 8.70 11.61
C ASP A 45 -3.40 7.75 11.19
N ASP A 46 -4.45 8.27 10.54
CA ASP A 46 -5.52 7.45 9.94
C ASP A 46 -4.95 6.46 8.93
N LEU A 47 -4.01 6.91 8.08
CA LEU A 47 -3.40 6.06 7.05
C LEU A 47 -2.64 4.90 7.69
N LEU A 48 -1.85 5.16 8.73
CA LEU A 48 -1.09 4.11 9.41
C LEU A 48 -1.99 3.16 10.17
N GLU A 49 -3.08 3.65 10.78
CA GLU A 49 -4.10 2.81 11.39
C GLU A 49 -4.77 1.89 10.35
N VAL A 50 -5.15 2.44 9.19
CA VAL A 50 -5.67 1.64 8.07
C VAL A 50 -4.67 0.57 7.64
N LEU A 51 -3.40 0.94 7.42
CA LEU A 51 -2.42 0.02 6.85
C LEU A 51 -1.95 -1.06 7.84
N PHE A 52 -1.68 -0.72 9.09
CA PHE A 52 -0.96 -1.60 10.03
C PHE A 52 -1.78 -2.09 11.21
N ALA A 53 -2.92 -1.48 11.51
CA ALA A 53 -3.86 -2.03 12.50
C ALA A 53 -4.97 -2.87 11.84
N ASN A 54 -5.29 -2.63 10.57
CA ASN A 54 -6.46 -3.23 9.92
C ASN A 54 -6.17 -4.01 8.64
N TRP A 55 -5.31 -3.49 7.75
CA TRP A 55 -5.07 -4.13 6.46
C TRP A 55 -3.99 -5.22 6.55
N LEU A 56 -2.85 -4.89 7.14
CA LEU A 56 -1.78 -5.82 7.51
C LEU A 56 -1.71 -5.84 9.02
N GLU A 57 -2.62 -6.60 9.63
CA GLU A 57 -2.77 -6.67 11.09
C GLU A 57 -1.45 -7.08 11.76
N PRO A 58 -1.24 -6.78 13.05
CA PRO A 58 -0.01 -7.16 13.74
C PRO A 58 0.35 -8.66 13.63
N SER A 59 -0.66 -9.53 13.52
CA SER A 59 -0.51 -10.97 13.31
C SER A 59 -0.10 -11.38 11.90
N ASP A 60 -0.22 -10.50 10.90
CA ASP A 60 0.21 -10.78 9.52
C ASP A 60 1.70 -10.48 9.36
N GLU A 61 2.50 -11.50 9.10
CA GLU A 61 3.89 -11.38 8.73
C GLU A 61 4.00 -11.09 7.22
N VAL A 62 4.69 -10.01 6.85
CA VAL A 62 5.10 -9.81 5.45
C VAL A 62 6.43 -10.53 5.22
N VAL A 63 6.36 -11.71 4.61
CA VAL A 63 7.52 -12.54 4.32
C VAL A 63 8.39 -11.91 3.22
N ALA A 64 7.76 -11.36 2.18
CA ALA A 64 8.48 -10.71 1.08
C ALA A 64 7.63 -9.73 0.27
N LEU A 65 8.26 -8.66 -0.24
CA LEU A 65 7.80 -7.95 -1.43
C LEU A 65 8.25 -8.73 -2.67
N VAL A 66 7.34 -9.50 -3.26
CA VAL A 66 7.63 -10.46 -4.33
C VAL A 66 7.93 -9.76 -5.66
N SER A 67 7.16 -8.73 -5.98
CA SER A 67 7.30 -8.00 -7.24
C SER A 67 6.69 -6.61 -7.16
N THR A 68 7.26 -5.69 -7.95
CA THR A 68 6.68 -4.38 -8.26
C THR A 68 6.62 -4.20 -9.77
N SER A 69 5.56 -3.55 -10.26
CA SER A 69 5.43 -3.08 -11.64
C SER A 69 4.91 -1.66 -11.61
N THR A 70 5.49 -0.77 -12.40
CA THR A 70 5.09 0.64 -12.45
C THR A 70 4.53 1.00 -13.82
N GLY A 71 3.73 2.05 -13.86
CA GLY A 71 3.17 2.59 -15.09
C GLY A 71 2.65 4.00 -14.87
N GLU A 72 2.11 4.59 -15.95
CA GLU A 72 1.47 5.89 -15.90
C GLU A 72 0.31 5.96 -16.90
N VAL A 73 -0.67 6.80 -16.57
CA VAL A 73 -1.79 7.17 -17.44
C VAL A 73 -1.79 8.68 -17.51
N SER A 74 -1.07 9.24 -18.51
CA SER A 74 -0.77 10.66 -18.56
C SER A 74 -0.07 11.10 -17.25
N ALA A 75 -0.56 12.13 -16.57
CA ALA A 75 0.01 12.60 -15.31
C ALA A 75 -0.20 11.63 -14.12
N ARG A 76 -1.17 10.72 -14.21
CA ARG A 76 -1.51 9.79 -13.13
C ARG A 76 -0.50 8.65 -13.07
N GLN A 77 0.10 8.43 -11.91
CA GLN A 77 1.08 7.36 -11.72
C GLN A 77 0.39 6.06 -11.27
N HIS A 78 1.03 4.93 -11.53
CA HIS A 78 0.54 3.60 -11.13
C HIS A 78 1.68 2.74 -10.59
N VAL A 79 1.36 1.95 -9.56
CA VAL A 79 2.18 0.82 -9.11
C VAL A 79 1.28 -0.37 -8.81
N ALA A 80 1.66 -1.52 -9.32
CA ALA A 80 1.22 -2.83 -8.86
C ALA A 80 2.30 -3.45 -8.00
N TYR A 81 1.93 -4.05 -6.87
CA TYR A 81 2.89 -4.78 -6.03
C TYR A 81 2.27 -6.01 -5.40
N ARG A 82 3.09 -7.05 -5.21
CA ARG A 82 2.67 -8.32 -4.63
C ARG A 82 3.45 -8.61 -3.37
N LEU A 83 2.73 -8.91 -2.30
CA LEU A 83 3.28 -9.34 -1.03
C LEU A 83 3.05 -10.83 -0.85
N HIS A 84 4.05 -11.49 -0.28
CA HIS A 84 3.91 -12.81 0.33
C HIS A 84 3.71 -12.60 1.82
N LEU A 85 2.61 -13.14 2.33
CA LEU A 85 2.14 -12.99 3.69
C LEU A 85 2.06 -14.34 4.37
N ARG A 86 2.27 -14.37 5.69
CA ARG A 86 2.02 -15.54 6.54
C ARG A 86 1.27 -15.13 7.80
N ASN A 87 0.24 -15.90 8.13
CA ASN A 87 -0.49 -15.78 9.39
C ASN A 87 -0.96 -17.16 9.89
N ALA A 88 -1.86 -17.20 10.87
CA ALA A 88 -2.36 -18.45 11.46
C ALA A 88 -3.01 -19.40 10.45
N ASP A 89 -3.54 -18.87 9.35
CA ASP A 89 -4.15 -19.70 8.31
C ASP A 89 -3.15 -20.18 7.24
N GLY A 90 -1.87 -19.77 7.33
CA GLY A 90 -0.79 -20.19 6.43
C GLY A 90 -0.31 -19.11 5.47
N ASP A 91 0.35 -19.54 4.41
CA ASP A 91 0.96 -18.68 3.40
C ASP A 91 -0.09 -18.18 2.38
N SER A 92 0.03 -16.90 2.01
CA SER A 92 -0.83 -16.27 1.00
C SER A 92 -0.11 -15.21 0.19
N LEU A 93 -0.64 -14.90 -0.99
CA LEU A 93 -0.24 -13.77 -1.81
C LEU A 93 -1.33 -12.70 -1.79
N MET A 94 -0.91 -11.44 -1.71
CA MET A 94 -1.79 -10.29 -1.88
C MET A 94 -1.20 -9.37 -2.93
N GLU A 95 -1.98 -9.02 -3.95
CA GLU A 95 -1.62 -8.02 -4.94
C GLU A 95 -2.43 -6.74 -4.72
N GLN A 96 -1.74 -5.61 -4.89
CA GLN A 96 -2.31 -4.28 -4.83
C GLN A 96 -2.14 -3.59 -6.17
N GLN A 97 -3.17 -2.86 -6.57
CA GLN A 97 -3.16 -1.96 -7.72
C GLN A 97 -3.39 -0.55 -7.19
N MET A 98 -2.36 0.30 -7.21
CA MET A 98 -2.43 1.68 -6.71
C MET A 98 -2.23 2.68 -7.83
N TYR A 99 -3.21 3.56 -8.02
CA TYR A 99 -3.05 4.78 -8.80
C TYR A 99 -2.83 5.96 -7.84
N TYR A 100 -1.92 6.87 -8.19
CA TYR A 100 -1.59 8.00 -7.32
C TYR A 100 -1.16 9.26 -8.07
N ASP A 101 -1.41 10.42 -7.45
CA ASP A 101 -0.88 11.72 -7.89
C ASP A 101 0.24 12.19 -6.95
N VAL A 102 1.08 13.09 -7.46
CA VAL A 102 2.25 13.61 -6.74
C VAL A 102 2.15 15.13 -6.61
N ALA A 103 2.28 15.62 -5.39
CA ALA A 103 2.44 17.05 -5.08
C ALA A 103 3.65 17.24 -4.16
N GLY A 104 4.51 18.22 -4.47
CA GLY A 104 5.71 18.49 -3.64
C GLY A 104 6.67 17.29 -3.51
N GLY A 105 6.70 16.40 -4.50
CA GLY A 105 7.54 15.19 -4.46
C GLY A 105 7.03 14.07 -3.54
N ARG A 106 5.77 14.13 -3.09
CA ARG A 106 5.10 13.14 -2.25
C ARG A 106 3.75 12.75 -2.85
N ILE A 107 3.26 11.56 -2.51
CA ILE A 107 1.94 11.06 -2.89
C ILE A 107 0.89 11.90 -2.15
N SER A 108 0.05 12.61 -2.88
CA SER A 108 -1.00 13.49 -2.33
C SER A 108 -2.40 12.95 -2.52
N TRP A 109 -2.56 11.97 -3.41
CA TRP A 109 -3.82 11.29 -3.69
C TRP A 109 -3.52 9.83 -4.04
N ALA A 110 -4.31 8.89 -3.54
CA ALA A 110 -4.16 7.48 -3.88
C ALA A 110 -5.49 6.72 -3.90
N ARG A 111 -5.63 5.80 -4.87
CA ARG A 111 -6.71 4.81 -4.94
C ARG A 111 -6.11 3.42 -5.08
N VAL A 112 -6.46 2.53 -4.16
CA VAL A 112 -5.84 1.21 -4.05
C VAL A 112 -6.89 0.10 -4.12
N MET A 113 -6.62 -0.92 -4.93
CA MET A 113 -7.47 -2.11 -5.08
C MET A 113 -6.66 -3.36 -4.71
N CYS A 114 -7.23 -4.19 -3.83
CA CYS A 114 -6.60 -5.39 -3.29
C CYS A 114 -7.21 -6.66 -3.90
N SER A 115 -6.38 -7.66 -4.23
CA SER A 115 -6.85 -9.01 -4.57
C SER A 115 -7.47 -9.77 -3.40
N GLY A 116 -7.20 -9.34 -2.17
CA GLY A 116 -7.34 -10.16 -0.96
C GLY A 116 -6.17 -11.12 -0.78
N PHE A 117 -6.21 -11.87 0.32
CA PHE A 117 -5.22 -12.91 0.61
C PHE A 117 -5.60 -14.19 -0.15
N VAL A 118 -4.83 -14.49 -1.20
CA VAL A 118 -5.00 -15.68 -2.04
C VAL A 118 -4.05 -16.76 -1.54
N ARG A 119 -4.57 -17.95 -1.19
CA ARG A 119 -3.75 -19.03 -0.60
C ARG A 119 -2.76 -19.62 -1.61
N VAL A 120 -1.61 -20.07 -1.09
CA VAL A 120 -0.51 -20.71 -1.84
C VAL A 120 -0.43 -22.18 -1.49
#